data_AF-A0A4P5VN14-F1
#
_entry.id   AF-A0A4P5VN14-F1
#
_cell.length_a   1.000
_cell.length_b   1.000
_cell.length_c   1.000
_cell.angle_alpha   90.00
_cell.angle_beta   90.00
_cell.angle_gamma   90.00
#
_symmetry.space_group_name_H-M   'P 1'
#
loop_
_entity.id
_entity.type
_entity.pdbx_description
1 polymer ?
#
loop_
_entity_poly.entity_id
_entity_poly.type
_entity_poly.pdbx_seq_one_letter_code
_entity_poly.pdbx_strand_id
1 'polypeptide(L)' 'MCLAITGELIAIEERPPAGAPADDAALWRVGLVSFAGVQREVSLACVPAARLGDQLLVHVGFALGVVEDTAAQDTAGVGR' A
#
# COMPACT_ATOMS: atom_id res chain seq x y z
N MET A 1 -12.41 -3.19 -17.34
CA MET A 1 -11.56 -4.07 -16.51
C MET A 1 -10.32 -3.27 -16.11
N CYS A 2 -10.25 -2.80 -14.86
CA CYS A 2 -9.11 -2.02 -14.37
C CYS A 2 -8.15 -2.97 -13.64
N LEU A 3 -6.90 -3.07 -14.10
CA LEU A 3 -5.88 -3.82 -13.39
C LEU A 3 -5.44 -3.04 -12.14
N ALA A 4 -5.10 -3.77 -11.08
CA ALA A 4 -4.40 -3.21 -9.94
C ALA A 4 -2.98 -2.77 -10.36
N ILE A 5 -2.50 -1.69 -9.76
CA ILE A 5 -1.18 -1.10 -10.04
C ILE A 5 -0.35 -1.11 -8.77
N THR A 6 0.94 -1.39 -8.92
CA THR A 6 1.90 -1.36 -7.81
C THR A 6 2.52 0.03 -7.66
N GLY A 7 2.68 0.49 -6.43
CA GLY A 7 3.39 1.74 -6.12
C GLY A 7 4.03 1.71 -4.74
N GLU A 8 5.02 2.57 -4.54
CA GLU A 8 5.79 2.64 -3.30
C GLU A 8 5.09 3.55 -2.28
N LEU A 9 4.95 3.07 -1.04
CA LEU A 9 4.44 3.87 0.07
C LEU A 9 5.50 4.86 0.58
N ILE A 10 5.29 6.15 0.33
CA ILE A 10 6.28 7.21 0.64
C ILE A 10 5.91 8.07 1.85
N ALA A 11 4.65 8.06 2.28
CA ALA A 11 4.22 8.72 3.53
C ALA A 11 3.01 7.97 4.14
N ILE A 12 2.84 8.08 5.46
CA ILE A 12 1.68 7.53 6.18
C ILE A 12 1.10 8.64 7.06
N GLU A 13 -0.20 8.84 6.96
CA GLU A 13 -0.99 9.74 7.80
C GLU A 13 -2.15 8.98 8.46
N GLU A 14 -2.50 9.39 9.68
CA GLU A 14 -3.67 8.88 10.40
C GLU A 14 -4.69 10.03 10.49
N ARG A 15 -5.88 9.84 9.89
CA ARG A 15 -6.92 10.87 9.80
C ARG A 15 -8.25 10.41 10.44
N PRO A 16 -8.31 10.15 11.76
CA PRO A 16 -9.54 9.75 12.41
C PRO A 16 -10.54 10.93 12.47
N PRO A 17 -11.86 10.68 12.27
CA PRO A 17 -12.87 11.71 12.49
C PRO A 17 -12.99 12.05 13.97
N ALA A 18 -13.42 13.28 14.28
CA ALA A 18 -13.60 13.73 15.65
C ALA A 18 -14.61 12.85 16.39
N GLY A 19 -14.16 12.20 17.47
CA GLY A 19 -14.98 11.29 18.28
C GLY A 19 -14.97 9.83 17.84
N ALA A 20 -14.11 9.44 16.88
CA ALA A 20 -13.92 8.02 16.57
C ALA A 20 -13.36 7.25 17.77
N PRO A 21 -13.86 6.03 18.03
CA PRO A 21 -13.24 5.13 18.99
C PRO A 21 -11.77 4.87 18.64
N ALA A 22 -10.89 4.89 19.65
CA ALA A 22 -9.45 4.72 19.47
C ALA A 22 -9.06 3.33 18.93
N ASP A 23 -9.93 2.32 19.10
CA ASP A 23 -9.70 0.94 18.67
C ASP A 23 -9.73 0.78 17.13
N ASP A 24 -10.36 1.72 16.42
CA ASP A 24 -10.58 1.68 14.96
C ASP A 24 -9.56 2.53 14.18
N ALA A 25 -8.43 2.91 14.78
CA ALA A 25 -7.41 3.78 14.18
C ALA A 25 -6.90 3.27 12.81
N ALA A 26 -6.86 1.95 12.61
CA ALA A 26 -6.44 1.32 11.35
C ALA A 26 -7.31 1.69 10.15
N LEU A 27 -8.61 1.92 10.34
CA LEU A 27 -9.54 2.31 9.25
C LEU A 27 -9.21 3.70 8.69
N TRP A 28 -8.52 4.52 9.47
CA TRP A 28 -8.23 5.91 9.16
C TRP A 28 -6.77 6.14 8.73
N ARG A 29 -6.00 5.05 8.54
CA ARG A 29 -4.66 5.13 7.95
C ARG A 29 -4.77 5.39 6.45
N VAL A 30 -4.14 6.47 6.01
CA VAL A 30 -4.00 6.88 4.62
C VAL A 30 -2.51 6.92 4.29
N GLY A 31 -2.13 6.33 3.16
CA GLY A 31 -0.77 6.34 2.64
C GLY A 31 -0.67 7.25 1.42
N LEU A 32 0.43 7.98 1.30
CA LEU A 32 0.82 8.61 0.04
C LEU A 32 1.64 7.59 -0.75
N VAL A 33 1.15 7.17 -1.91
CA VAL A 33 1.77 6.15 -2.74
C VAL A 33 2.26 6.77 -4.04
N SER A 34 3.51 6.50 -4.39
CA SER A 34 4.15 6.94 -5.63
C SER A 34 4.04 5.86 -6.71
N PHE A 35 3.33 6.19 -7.79
CA PHE A 35 3.19 5.36 -8.98
C PHE A 35 4.03 5.96 -10.10
N ALA A 36 5.27 5.49 -10.26
CA ALA A 36 6.20 5.99 -11.29
C ALA A 36 6.30 7.53 -11.33
N GLY A 37 6.32 8.18 -10.16
CA GLY A 37 6.40 9.63 -10.01
C GLY A 37 5.07 10.36 -9.83
N VAL A 38 3.93 9.68 -9.99
CA VAL A 38 2.60 10.24 -9.68
C VAL A 38 2.20 9.83 -8.26
N GLN A 39 2.01 10.82 -7.39
CA GLN A 39 1.63 10.57 -6.00
C GLN A 39 0.11 10.58 -5.83
N ARG A 40 -0.44 9.60 -5.10
CA ARG A 40 -1.87 9.50 -4.78
C ARG A 40 -2.07 9.05 -3.35
N GLU A 41 -3.12 9.59 -2.72
CA GLU A 41 -3.59 9.10 -1.42
C GLU A 41 -4.31 7.76 -1.61
N VAL A 42 -4.00 6.80 -0.74
CA VAL A 42 -4.49 5.43 -0.77
C VAL A 42 -4.89 5.01 0.64
N SER A 43 -6.05 4.40 0.81
CA SER A 43 -6.45 3.83 2.10
C SER A 43 -5.61 2.59 2.41
N LEU A 44 -5.03 2.54 3.61
CA LEU A 44 -4.26 1.42 4.13
C LEU A 44 -5.09 0.54 5.08
N ALA A 45 -6.40 0.71 5.12
CA ALA A 45 -7.29 0.00 6.04
C ALA A 45 -7.16 -1.53 5.93
N CYS A 46 -6.90 -2.05 4.73
CA CYS A 46 -6.72 -3.49 4.48
C CYS A 46 -5.28 -3.98 4.74
N VAL A 47 -4.32 -3.06 4.88
CA VAL A 47 -2.89 -3.35 5.12
C VAL A 47 -2.35 -2.44 6.23
N PRO A 48 -2.90 -2.51 7.46
CA PRO A 48 -2.50 -1.60 8.55
C PRO A 48 -1.04 -1.78 8.99
N ALA A 49 -0.44 -2.92 8.67
CA ALA A 49 0.96 -3.25 8.92
C ALA A 49 1.94 -2.68 7.88
N ALA A 50 1.45 -2.05 6.82
CA ALA A 50 2.29 -1.45 5.76
C ALA A 50 3.22 -0.37 6.33
N ARG A 51 4.44 -0.33 5.80
CA ARG A 51 5.53 0.53 6.24
C ARG A 51 6.05 1.38 5.09
N LEU A 52 6.69 2.50 5.43
CA LEU A 52 7.36 3.33 4.45
C LEU A 52 8.38 2.50 3.64
N GLY A 53 8.35 2.64 2.33
CA GLY A 53 9.15 1.86 1.38
C GLY A 53 8.50 0.57 0.89
N ASP A 54 7.38 0.14 1.47
CA ASP A 54 6.65 -1.04 0.99
C ASP A 54 6.07 -0.79 -0.41
N GLN A 55 6.16 -1.80 -1.28
CA GLN A 55 5.41 -1.83 -2.53
C GLN A 55 3.99 -2.28 -2.25
N LEU A 56 2.99 -1.48 -2.64
CA LEU A 56 1.58 -1.77 -2.40
C LEU A 56 0.86 -2.09 -3.70
N LEU A 57 0.07 -3.16 -3.69
CA LEU A 57 -0.89 -3.45 -4.74
C LEU A 57 -2.15 -2.61 -4.51
N VAL A 58 -2.43 -1.65 -5.39
CA VAL A 58 -3.53 -0.70 -5.23
C VAL A 58 -4.61 -0.90 -6.28
N HIS A 59 -5.86 -0.91 -5.83
CA HIS A 59 -7.04 -0.95 -6.69
C HIS A 59 -8.05 0.09 -6.20
N VAL A 60 -8.52 0.97 -7.11
CA VAL A 60 -9.53 2.01 -6.83
C VAL A 60 -9.30 2.82 -5.53
N GLY A 61 -8.03 3.13 -5.22
CA GLY A 61 -7.67 3.94 -4.05
C GLY A 61 -7.51 3.17 -2.74
N PHE A 62 -7.55 1.83 -2.78
CA PHE A 62 -7.29 0.96 -1.63
C PHE A 62 -6.06 0.11 -1.87
N ALA A 63 -5.19 0.05 -0.88
CA ALA A 63 -4.10 -0.92 -0.85
C ALA A 63 -4.67 -2.28 -0.44
N LEU A 64 -4.59 -3.25 -1.35
CA LEU A 64 -5.13 -4.60 -1.15
C LEU A 64 -4.10 -5.55 -0.52
N GLY A 65 -2.81 -5.23 -0.66
CA GLY A 65 -1.72 -6.07 -0.18
C GLY A 65 -0.37 -5.38 -0.31
N VAL A 66 0.58 -5.80 0.52
CA VAL A 66 2.00 -5.48 0.34
C VAL A 66 2.58 -6.52 -0.62
N VAL A 67 3.27 -6.05 -1.65
CA VAL A 67 4.02 -6.86 -2.60
C VAL A 67 5.44 -6.99 -2.07
N GLU A 68 5.87 -8.21 -1.83
CA GLU A 68 7.25 -8.49 -1.48
C GLU A 68 8.11 -8.37 -2.76
N ASP A 69 9.20 -7.61 -2.70
CA ASP A 69 10.12 -7.47 -3.82
C ASP A 69 10.83 -8.81 -4.06
N THR A 70 10.29 -9.62 -4.96
CA THR A 70 10.93 -10.86 -5.41
C THR A 70 12.07 -10.59 -6.41
N ALA A 71 12.33 -9.33 -6.79
CA ALA A 71 13.37 -8.99 -7.76
C ALA A 71 14.79 -9.23 -7.22
N ALA A 72 14.96 -9.39 -5.91
CA ALA A 72 16.24 -9.83 -5.33
C ALA A 72 16.38 -11.33 -5.12
N GLN A 73 15.33 -12.15 -5.32
CA GLN A 73 15.32 -13.57 -4.95
C GLN A 73 14.64 -14.45 -6.01
N ASP A 74 15.10 -14.44 -7.27
CA ASP A 74 15.24 -15.66 -8.11
C ASP A 74 15.83 -15.33 -9.51
N THR A 75 17.15 -15.26 -9.60
CA THR A 75 17.87 -15.64 -10.84
C THR A 75 18.24 -17.14 -10.77
N ALA A 76 17.41 -17.97 -10.12
CA ALA A 76 17.67 -19.39 -9.91
C ALA A 76 16.61 -20.25 -10.62
N GLY A 77 16.51 -20.07 -11.93
CA GLY A 77 16.18 -21.15 -12.85
C GLY A 77 14.72 -21.61 -12.88
N VAL A 78 13.96 -21.05 -13.81
CA VAL A 78 12.99 -21.85 -14.56
C VAL A 78 13.68 -22.34 -15.83
N GLY A 79 14.12 -23.60 -15.76
CA GLY A 79 14.52 -24.36 -16.94
C GLY A 79 13.29 -24.96 -17.62
N ARG A 80 13.34 -24.93 -18.96
CA ARG A 80 12.50 -25.61 -19.97
C ARG A 80 11.21 -24.91 -20.38
#